data_AF-A0A7V6V3K1-F1
#
_entry.id   AF-A0A7V6V3K1-F1
#
_cell.length_a   1.000
_cell.length_b   1.000
_cell.length_c   1.000
_cell.angle_alpha   90.00
_cell.angle_beta   90.00
_cell.angle_gamma   90.00
#
_symmetry.space_group_name_H-M   'P 1'
#
loop_
_entity.id
_entity.type
_entity.pdbx_description
1 polymer ?
#
loop_
_entity_poly.entity_id
_entity_poly.type
_entity_poly.pdbx_seq_one_letter_code
_entity_poly.pdbx_strand_id
1 'polypeptide(L)'
;MKKLILFILMMWISFNSTSQLYLINKTYCFITPNTYLVVNGNLNNESDCKLDNAIIIVQNDITNNGTLTMIGNSTLKCGRHWNNINGTFNAGNGTVVFDSNDGTISTGGNGAGKKFYNVECNAAGKVKTLNGAIDCDNNFTITAGTWSAGGNSMNIAGNWTNNGIFTHGNNTVTFDGSANQTIKAGASPFYEVIINNSGNPITYNVSILSNMDIADTLKIKKGLFLINGGYSLNMTNSSIPSSTNVYIIDIYSGGILKLDNSSSQITRQDVDADIRVQQGGELNINAGTLTGFDYHQIEGNFNMTGGKLTTHNAGDKGRIKFTGTASGSQTAGIIEFNSLLQAMSNTSWYASGGLIRTIGSSDGSINVSEHNFYINNLEIYGDTNKNVRQTSNVSTGSIPDLDIRGYLKIYSSITLNSNNKDITIAGNWTNDGTYSYGSTGNTVIFNGNLDQTISGNNSTTFYNLNIDKTITKLILDVNNTTVKNNLTLTNGAI
;
A
#
# COMPACT_ATOMS: atom_id res chain seq x y z
N MET A 1 -46.21 -23.70 -38.66
CA MET A 1 -44.88 -24.09 -38.13
C MET A 1 -43.84 -23.94 -39.24
N LYS A 2 -43.05 -22.87 -39.22
CA LYS A 2 -41.95 -22.67 -40.18
C LYS A 2 -40.79 -23.56 -39.75
N LYS A 3 -40.38 -24.47 -40.64
CA LYS A 3 -39.16 -25.28 -40.52
C LYS A 3 -37.96 -24.35 -40.54
N LEU A 4 -37.18 -24.32 -39.46
CA LEU A 4 -35.83 -23.77 -39.48
C LEU A 4 -34.90 -24.92 -39.90
N ILE A 5 -34.32 -24.79 -41.10
CA ILE A 5 -33.31 -25.71 -41.62
C ILE A 5 -32.01 -25.38 -40.89
N LEU A 6 -31.63 -26.22 -39.93
CA LEU A 6 -30.29 -26.23 -39.37
C LEU A 6 -29.45 -27.17 -40.24
N PHE A 7 -28.54 -26.61 -41.05
CA PHE A 7 -27.56 -27.39 -41.79
C PHE A 7 -26.56 -27.98 -40.79
N ILE A 8 -26.86 -29.20 -40.30
CA ILE A 8 -25.98 -30.00 -39.45
C ILE A 8 -25.23 -30.97 -40.36
N LEU A 9 -23.98 -30.67 -40.71
CA LEU A 9 -23.11 -31.67 -41.32
C LEU A 9 -22.67 -32.65 -40.22
N MET A 10 -23.29 -33.84 -40.19
CA MET A 10 -22.93 -35.01 -39.36
C MET A 10 -22.72 -34.74 -37.85
N MET A 11 -23.76 -34.29 -37.15
CA MET A 11 -23.75 -34.22 -35.68
C MET A 11 -24.96 -35.00 -35.15
N TRP A 12 -24.70 -36.11 -34.44
CA TRP A 12 -25.74 -36.76 -33.62
C TRP A 12 -25.84 -35.97 -32.31
N ILE A 13 -26.64 -34.91 -32.31
CA ILE A 13 -27.11 -34.29 -31.06
C ILE A 13 -28.17 -35.23 -30.49
N SER A 14 -27.85 -35.98 -29.44
CA SER A 14 -28.84 -36.81 -28.75
C SER A 14 -29.51 -35.97 -27.67
N PHE A 15 -30.77 -35.58 -27.89
CA PHE A 15 -31.67 -35.18 -26.81
C PHE A 15 -32.25 -36.46 -26.20
N ASN A 16 -31.74 -36.89 -25.05
CA ASN A 16 -32.38 -37.98 -24.32
C ASN A 16 -33.64 -37.43 -23.62
N SER A 17 -34.51 -38.28 -23.07
CA SER A 17 -35.79 -37.89 -22.43
C SER A 17 -35.66 -36.97 -21.19
N THR A 18 -34.45 -36.51 -20.90
CA THR A 18 -34.06 -35.52 -19.88
C THR A 18 -33.34 -34.40 -20.61
N SER A 19 -33.59 -33.13 -20.28
CA SER A 19 -33.13 -31.89 -20.94
C SER A 19 -31.61 -31.65 -21.07
N GLN A 20 -30.80 -32.69 -21.25
CA GLN A 20 -29.34 -32.70 -21.29
C GLN A 20 -28.82 -32.60 -22.73
N LEU A 21 -27.63 -32.03 -22.89
CA LEU A 21 -26.87 -31.98 -24.13
C LEU A 21 -25.59 -32.82 -23.99
N TYR A 22 -25.48 -33.87 -24.80
CA TYR A 22 -24.29 -34.72 -24.85
C TYR A 22 -23.49 -34.45 -26.14
N LEU A 23 -22.20 -34.18 -25.98
CA LEU A 23 -21.25 -34.01 -27.08
C LEU A 23 -20.27 -35.20 -27.04
N ILE A 24 -20.54 -36.25 -27.81
CA ILE A 24 -19.96 -37.60 -27.62
C ILE A 24 -19.15 -38.14 -28.81
N ASN A 25 -19.12 -37.47 -29.96
CA ASN A 25 -18.38 -37.98 -31.11
C ASN A 25 -16.92 -37.50 -31.11
N LYS A 26 -15.96 -38.43 -31.03
CA LYS A 26 -14.50 -38.18 -31.03
C LYS A 26 -13.96 -37.44 -32.26
N THR A 27 -14.79 -37.19 -33.28
CA THR A 27 -14.38 -36.52 -34.52
C THR A 27 -15.18 -35.23 -34.69
N TYR A 28 -14.76 -34.17 -33.98
CA TYR A 28 -15.18 -32.76 -34.14
C TYR A 28 -16.68 -32.43 -33.97
N CYS A 29 -17.05 -31.89 -32.81
CA CYS A 29 -18.28 -31.11 -32.61
C CYS A 29 -18.01 -29.62 -32.91
N PHE A 30 -18.83 -28.99 -33.75
CA PHE A 30 -18.67 -27.57 -34.08
C PHE A 30 -20.02 -26.84 -33.98
N ILE A 31 -20.15 -25.94 -33.01
CA ILE A 31 -21.29 -25.04 -32.89
C ILE A 31 -20.96 -23.76 -33.65
N THR A 32 -21.77 -23.47 -34.66
CA THR A 32 -21.52 -22.40 -35.63
C THR A 32 -21.62 -20.99 -35.04
N PRO A 33 -20.98 -19.99 -35.68
CA PRO A 33 -21.15 -18.57 -35.38
C PRO A 33 -22.60 -18.15 -35.13
N ASN A 34 -22.81 -17.29 -34.13
CA ASN A 34 -24.10 -16.68 -33.79
C ASN A 34 -25.18 -17.66 -33.32
N THR A 35 -24.80 -18.86 -32.88
CA THR A 35 -25.73 -19.80 -32.27
C THR A 35 -26.17 -19.31 -30.89
N TYR A 36 -27.48 -19.32 -30.61
CA TYR A 36 -28.04 -19.15 -29.28
C TYR A 36 -28.71 -20.47 -28.85
N LEU A 37 -28.20 -21.11 -27.80
CA LEU A 37 -28.71 -22.39 -27.32
C LEU A 37 -28.94 -22.36 -25.81
N VAL A 38 -30.11 -22.82 -25.39
CA VAL A 38 -30.42 -23.06 -23.97
C VAL A 38 -30.50 -24.55 -23.72
N VAL A 39 -29.71 -25.04 -22.77
CA VAL A 39 -29.71 -26.41 -22.28
C VAL A 39 -30.36 -26.39 -20.89
N ASN A 40 -31.59 -26.89 -20.79
CA ASN A 40 -32.34 -26.92 -19.52
C ASN A 40 -31.86 -28.02 -18.55
N GLY A 41 -30.68 -28.57 -18.78
CA GLY A 41 -30.07 -29.68 -18.04
C GLY A 41 -28.56 -29.57 -18.10
N ASN A 42 -27.87 -30.72 -18.11
CA ASN A 42 -26.41 -30.76 -18.11
C ASN A 42 -25.84 -30.67 -19.53
N LEU A 43 -24.66 -30.07 -19.67
CA LEU A 43 -23.79 -30.23 -20.83
C LEU A 43 -22.67 -31.18 -20.45
N ASN A 44 -22.59 -32.32 -21.15
CA ASN A 44 -21.51 -33.29 -20.97
C ASN A 44 -20.70 -33.37 -22.26
N ASN A 45 -19.45 -32.91 -22.21
CA ASN A 45 -18.52 -32.99 -23.34
C ASN A 45 -17.50 -34.11 -23.14
N GLU A 46 -17.60 -35.14 -23.99
CA GLU A 46 -16.68 -36.28 -24.09
C GLU A 46 -15.85 -36.24 -25.39
N SER A 47 -15.91 -35.12 -26.14
CA SER A 47 -15.34 -35.00 -27.48
C SER A 47 -14.60 -33.68 -27.69
N ASP A 48 -13.99 -33.51 -28.87
CA ASP A 48 -13.41 -32.24 -29.30
C ASP A 48 -14.51 -31.33 -29.84
N CYS A 49 -14.96 -30.40 -29.01
CA CYS A 49 -16.01 -29.42 -29.30
C CYS A 49 -15.45 -28.01 -29.48
N LYS A 50 -15.96 -27.29 -30.48
CA LYS A 50 -15.68 -25.88 -30.74
C LYS A 50 -16.97 -25.06 -30.66
N LEU A 51 -16.92 -23.96 -29.93
CA LEU A 51 -17.99 -22.95 -29.85
C LEU A 51 -17.49 -21.71 -30.58
N ASP A 52 -18.00 -21.39 -31.76
CA ASP A 52 -17.59 -20.20 -32.51
C ASP A 52 -18.65 -19.12 -32.39
N ASN A 53 -18.27 -17.95 -31.85
CA ASN A 53 -19.14 -16.81 -31.56
C ASN A 53 -20.57 -17.19 -31.11
N ALA A 54 -20.67 -18.19 -30.23
CA ALA A 54 -21.92 -18.78 -29.80
C ALA A 54 -22.26 -18.36 -28.37
N ILE A 55 -23.56 -18.28 -28.05
CA ILE A 55 -24.07 -18.09 -26.70
C ILE A 55 -24.76 -19.39 -26.28
N ILE A 56 -24.14 -20.11 -25.35
CA ILE A 56 -24.67 -21.35 -24.80
C ILE A 56 -25.03 -21.11 -23.33
N ILE A 57 -26.28 -21.38 -22.96
CA ILE A 57 -26.77 -21.23 -21.59
C ILE A 57 -27.09 -22.61 -21.05
N VAL A 58 -26.29 -23.09 -20.09
CA VAL A 58 -26.51 -24.37 -19.42
C VAL A 58 -27.11 -24.10 -18.05
N GLN A 59 -28.36 -24.49 -17.83
CA GLN A 59 -29.07 -24.20 -16.57
C GLN A 59 -28.56 -25.01 -15.38
N ASN A 60 -27.88 -26.14 -15.63
CA ASN A 60 -27.36 -27.02 -14.60
C ASN A 60 -25.84 -27.20 -14.73
N ASP A 61 -25.35 -28.44 -14.80
CA ASP A 61 -23.90 -28.73 -14.73
C ASP A 61 -23.24 -28.71 -16.11
N ILE A 62 -22.00 -28.24 -16.16
CA ILE A 62 -21.09 -28.44 -17.29
C ILE A 62 -19.99 -29.41 -16.85
N THR A 63 -19.92 -30.56 -17.51
CA THR A 63 -18.82 -31.53 -17.35
C THR A 63 -18.06 -31.63 -18.65
N ASN A 64 -16.77 -31.28 -18.63
CA ASN A 64 -15.85 -31.42 -19.75
C ASN A 64 -14.81 -32.49 -19.44
N ASN A 65 -14.91 -33.63 -20.13
CA ASN A 65 -13.95 -34.71 -20.17
C ASN A 65 -13.19 -34.77 -21.51
N GLY A 66 -13.66 -34.06 -22.56
CA GLY A 66 -13.00 -33.90 -23.85
C GLY A 66 -12.26 -32.56 -24.00
N THR A 67 -12.09 -32.08 -25.24
CA THR A 67 -11.56 -30.74 -25.53
C THR A 67 -12.71 -29.78 -25.83
N LEU A 68 -12.89 -28.73 -25.06
CA LEU A 68 -13.85 -27.66 -25.33
C LEU A 68 -13.11 -26.38 -25.70
N THR A 69 -13.30 -25.88 -26.91
CA THR A 69 -12.61 -24.70 -27.43
C THR A 69 -13.61 -23.60 -27.76
N MET A 70 -13.41 -22.41 -27.22
CA MET A 70 -14.16 -21.21 -27.59
C MET A 70 -13.38 -20.43 -28.65
N ILE A 71 -14.08 -20.02 -29.70
CA ILE A 71 -13.59 -19.24 -30.84
C ILE A 71 -14.36 -17.92 -30.87
N GLY A 72 -13.65 -16.83 -31.16
CA GLY A 72 -14.19 -15.48 -31.10
C GLY A 72 -14.67 -15.12 -29.70
N ASN A 73 -15.73 -14.32 -29.62
CA ASN A 73 -16.28 -13.80 -28.36
C ASN A 73 -17.45 -14.67 -27.85
N SER A 74 -17.31 -15.99 -27.93
CA SER A 74 -18.34 -16.92 -27.45
C SER A 74 -18.65 -16.69 -25.96
N THR A 75 -19.88 -16.98 -25.54
CA THR A 75 -20.33 -16.95 -24.15
C THR A 75 -20.86 -18.32 -23.73
N LEU A 76 -20.36 -18.86 -22.63
CA LEU A 76 -20.81 -20.12 -22.05
C LEU A 76 -21.26 -19.90 -20.61
N LYS A 77 -22.56 -20.06 -20.34
CA LYS A 77 -23.12 -19.95 -19.00
C LYS A 77 -23.24 -21.30 -18.32
N CYS A 78 -22.83 -21.36 -17.05
CA CYS A 78 -22.85 -22.54 -16.19
C CYS A 78 -23.71 -22.27 -14.95
N GLY A 79 -24.93 -22.82 -14.95
CA GLY A 79 -25.93 -22.58 -13.92
C GLY A 79 -25.64 -23.25 -12.59
N ARG A 80 -24.87 -24.34 -12.53
CA ARG A 80 -24.57 -25.04 -11.27
C ARG A 80 -23.09 -25.43 -11.16
N HIS A 81 -22.72 -26.69 -11.37
CA HIS A 81 -21.33 -27.15 -11.26
C HIS A 81 -20.57 -27.02 -12.57
N TRP A 82 -19.33 -26.54 -12.50
CA TRP A 82 -18.35 -26.64 -13.59
C TRP A 82 -17.31 -27.68 -13.23
N ASN A 83 -17.11 -28.67 -14.10
CA ASN A 83 -16.09 -29.69 -13.94
C ASN A 83 -15.25 -29.83 -15.21
N ASN A 84 -13.98 -29.42 -15.13
CA ASN A 84 -12.97 -29.56 -16.17
C ASN A 84 -11.72 -30.28 -15.65
N ILE A 85 -11.86 -31.15 -14.64
CA ILE A 85 -10.72 -31.87 -14.06
C ILE A 85 -10.03 -32.73 -15.13
N ASN A 86 -10.81 -33.50 -15.90
CA ASN A 86 -10.28 -34.44 -16.89
C ASN A 86 -10.16 -33.87 -18.31
N GLY A 87 -10.91 -32.81 -18.64
CA GLY A 87 -10.94 -32.24 -19.99
C GLY A 87 -9.90 -31.16 -20.26
N THR A 88 -9.81 -30.71 -21.51
CA THR A 88 -9.07 -29.50 -21.92
C THR A 88 -10.07 -28.40 -22.26
N PHE A 89 -9.93 -27.22 -21.67
CA PHE A 89 -10.71 -26.04 -21.98
C PHE A 89 -9.81 -24.95 -22.56
N ASN A 90 -10.05 -24.60 -23.82
CA ASN A 90 -9.35 -23.53 -24.52
C ASN A 90 -10.31 -22.33 -24.62
N ALA A 91 -10.17 -21.36 -23.73
CA ALA A 91 -11.12 -20.25 -23.62
C ALA A 91 -11.13 -19.28 -24.81
N GLY A 92 -10.10 -19.26 -25.66
CA GLY A 92 -9.97 -18.28 -26.74
C GLY A 92 -10.13 -16.86 -26.20
N ASN A 93 -11.04 -16.08 -26.79
CA ASN A 93 -11.43 -14.76 -26.29
C ASN A 93 -12.82 -14.76 -25.60
N GLY A 94 -13.29 -15.95 -25.22
CA GLY A 94 -14.65 -16.17 -24.74
C GLY A 94 -14.90 -15.72 -23.30
N THR A 95 -16.18 -15.73 -22.93
CA THR A 95 -16.66 -15.43 -21.57
C THR A 95 -17.35 -16.62 -20.96
N VAL A 96 -16.92 -17.04 -19.77
CA VAL A 96 -17.65 -18.00 -18.94
C VAL A 96 -18.44 -17.25 -17.87
N VAL A 97 -19.74 -17.49 -17.80
CA VAL A 97 -20.63 -16.89 -16.80
C VAL A 97 -21.12 -17.96 -15.85
N PHE A 98 -20.82 -17.84 -14.57
CA PHE A 98 -21.37 -18.69 -13.51
C PHE A 98 -22.63 -18.02 -12.95
N ASP A 99 -23.81 -18.59 -13.19
CA ASP A 99 -25.11 -17.99 -12.85
C ASP A 99 -26.04 -18.93 -12.05
N SER A 100 -27.24 -18.44 -11.72
CA SER A 100 -28.43 -19.14 -11.21
C SER A 100 -28.39 -19.93 -9.88
N ASN A 101 -27.53 -20.94 -9.69
CA ASN A 101 -27.56 -21.85 -8.54
C ASN A 101 -26.24 -21.88 -7.75
N ASP A 102 -26.27 -22.37 -6.52
CA ASP A 102 -25.06 -22.72 -5.78
C ASP A 102 -24.27 -23.77 -6.54
N GLY A 103 -22.95 -23.66 -6.60
CA GLY A 103 -22.15 -24.51 -7.46
C GLY A 103 -20.69 -24.57 -7.07
N THR A 104 -20.04 -25.65 -7.48
CA THR A 104 -18.59 -25.82 -7.36
C THR A 104 -17.94 -25.65 -8.72
N ILE A 105 -16.76 -25.04 -8.74
CA ILE A 105 -15.99 -24.75 -9.96
C ILE A 105 -14.67 -25.49 -9.86
N SER A 106 -14.65 -26.69 -10.44
CA SER A 106 -13.46 -27.53 -10.53
C SER A 106 -12.77 -27.26 -11.87
N THR A 107 -11.83 -26.31 -11.87
CA THR A 107 -11.15 -25.82 -13.08
C THR A 107 -10.24 -26.86 -13.74
N GLY A 108 -9.74 -27.81 -12.94
CA GLY A 108 -8.65 -28.72 -13.32
C GLY A 108 -7.26 -28.11 -13.19
N GLY A 109 -7.14 -26.94 -12.53
CA GLY A 109 -5.88 -26.22 -12.29
C GLY A 109 -5.77 -24.93 -13.11
N ASN A 110 -4.57 -24.34 -13.10
CA ASN A 110 -4.21 -23.10 -13.81
C ASN A 110 -3.23 -23.31 -14.97
N GLY A 111 -3.00 -24.57 -15.37
CA GLY A 111 -2.13 -24.91 -16.49
C GLY A 111 -2.74 -24.58 -17.86
N ALA A 112 -1.95 -24.73 -18.92
CA ALA A 112 -2.43 -24.63 -20.30
C ALA A 112 -3.63 -25.57 -20.52
N GLY A 113 -4.66 -25.08 -21.21
CA GLY A 113 -5.90 -25.84 -21.40
C GLY A 113 -6.82 -25.92 -20.17
N LYS A 114 -6.58 -25.12 -19.13
CA LYS A 114 -7.48 -25.00 -17.96
C LYS A 114 -7.92 -23.55 -17.69
N LYS A 115 -7.27 -22.59 -18.36
CA LYS A 115 -7.46 -21.16 -18.16
C LYS A 115 -8.79 -20.66 -18.72
N PHE A 116 -9.28 -19.57 -18.15
CA PHE A 116 -10.39 -18.78 -18.64
C PHE A 116 -9.85 -17.50 -19.29
N TYR A 117 -10.64 -16.90 -20.19
CA TYR A 117 -10.32 -15.58 -20.72
C TYR A 117 -11.09 -14.50 -19.96
N ASN A 118 -12.43 -14.42 -20.11
CA ASN A 118 -13.27 -13.64 -19.19
C ASN A 118 -14.06 -14.56 -18.26
N VAL A 119 -14.18 -14.15 -16.98
CA VAL A 119 -15.02 -14.81 -15.99
C VAL A 119 -16.03 -13.82 -15.41
N GLU A 120 -17.29 -14.21 -15.37
CA GLU A 120 -18.36 -13.47 -14.70
C GLU A 120 -19.08 -14.36 -13.68
N CYS A 121 -19.18 -13.91 -12.43
CA CYS A 121 -20.14 -14.43 -11.46
C CYS A 121 -21.40 -13.55 -11.47
N ASN A 122 -22.52 -14.12 -11.89
CA ASN A 122 -23.81 -13.44 -11.96
C ASN A 122 -24.93 -14.31 -11.36
N ALA A 123 -24.66 -14.84 -10.17
CA ALA A 123 -25.51 -15.78 -9.46
C ALA A 123 -26.12 -15.10 -8.23
N ALA A 124 -26.98 -14.11 -8.43
CA ALA A 124 -27.57 -13.31 -7.35
C ALA A 124 -28.14 -14.18 -6.22
N GLY A 125 -27.72 -13.91 -4.98
CA GLY A 125 -28.15 -14.66 -3.79
C GLY A 125 -27.61 -16.09 -3.68
N LYS A 126 -26.69 -16.51 -4.54
CA LYS A 126 -26.05 -17.84 -4.56
C LYS A 126 -24.55 -17.76 -4.39
N VAL A 127 -23.94 -18.91 -4.12
CA VAL A 127 -22.50 -19.08 -3.88
C VAL A 127 -21.89 -19.98 -4.97
N LYS A 128 -20.90 -19.44 -5.68
CA LYS A 128 -20.02 -20.19 -6.57
C LYS A 128 -18.69 -20.41 -5.88
N THR A 129 -18.38 -21.67 -5.56
CA THR A 129 -17.20 -22.04 -4.77
C THR A 129 -16.13 -22.65 -5.66
N LEU A 130 -14.95 -22.03 -5.71
CA LEU A 130 -13.78 -22.61 -6.35
C LEU A 130 -13.36 -23.90 -5.64
N ASN A 131 -13.10 -24.94 -6.44
CA ASN A 131 -12.59 -26.24 -6.02
C ASN A 131 -11.31 -26.58 -6.80
N GLY A 132 -10.41 -25.60 -6.86
CA GLY A 132 -9.16 -25.63 -7.62
C GLY A 132 -8.70 -24.21 -7.98
N ALA A 133 -7.40 -24.04 -8.21
CA ALA A 133 -6.85 -22.77 -8.65
C ALA A 133 -7.47 -22.33 -9.99
N ILE A 134 -7.70 -21.03 -10.16
CA ILE A 134 -8.23 -20.45 -11.39
C ILE A 134 -7.23 -19.46 -11.98
N ASP A 135 -7.18 -19.41 -13.31
CA ASP A 135 -6.43 -18.43 -14.08
C ASP A 135 -7.36 -17.78 -15.11
N CYS A 136 -7.41 -16.45 -15.09
CA CYS A 136 -8.26 -15.61 -15.91
C CYS A 136 -7.36 -14.63 -16.68
N ASP A 137 -7.10 -14.95 -17.95
CA ASP A 137 -6.18 -14.19 -18.80
C ASP A 137 -6.72 -12.78 -19.20
N ASN A 138 -7.98 -12.47 -18.88
CA ASN A 138 -8.58 -11.14 -19.05
C ASN A 138 -9.44 -10.75 -17.83
N ASN A 139 -10.68 -10.26 -18.01
CA ASN A 139 -11.43 -9.63 -16.93
C ASN A 139 -12.13 -10.65 -16.02
N PHE A 140 -12.04 -10.41 -14.71
CA PHE A 140 -12.75 -11.14 -13.67
C PHE A 140 -13.79 -10.24 -13.01
N THR A 141 -15.07 -10.59 -13.13
CA THR A 141 -16.19 -9.76 -12.67
C THR A 141 -17.13 -10.55 -11.77
N ILE A 142 -17.42 -10.03 -10.58
CA ILE A 142 -18.53 -10.46 -9.74
C ILE A 142 -19.64 -9.43 -9.93
N THR A 143 -20.56 -9.71 -10.85
CA THR A 143 -21.73 -8.87 -11.12
C THR A 143 -22.72 -8.97 -9.96
N ALA A 144 -23.03 -10.19 -9.52
CA ALA A 144 -23.94 -10.48 -8.42
C ALA A 144 -23.68 -11.87 -7.83
N GLY A 145 -24.11 -12.05 -6.58
CA GLY A 145 -23.89 -13.31 -5.83
C GLY A 145 -22.59 -13.30 -5.04
N THR A 146 -22.21 -14.49 -4.57
CA THR A 146 -20.97 -14.72 -3.83
C THR A 146 -20.01 -15.57 -4.66
N TRP A 147 -18.83 -15.02 -4.94
CA TRP A 147 -17.69 -15.83 -5.36
C TRP A 147 -16.90 -16.24 -4.11
N SER A 148 -16.84 -17.54 -3.85
CA SER A 148 -16.01 -18.10 -2.80
C SER A 148 -14.77 -18.73 -3.39
N ALA A 149 -13.59 -18.20 -3.03
CA ALA A 149 -12.33 -18.75 -3.50
C ALA A 149 -12.00 -20.10 -2.85
N GLY A 150 -12.65 -20.46 -1.73
CA GLY A 150 -12.42 -21.74 -1.04
C GLY A 150 -10.94 -21.97 -0.65
N GLY A 151 -10.16 -20.90 -0.48
CA GLY A 151 -8.71 -20.95 -0.24
C GLY A 151 -7.85 -21.24 -1.46
N ASN A 152 -8.44 -21.38 -2.65
CA ASN A 152 -7.70 -21.63 -3.89
C ASN A 152 -7.16 -20.34 -4.50
N SER A 153 -5.92 -20.38 -5.00
CA SER A 153 -5.27 -19.24 -5.65
C SER A 153 -6.00 -18.79 -6.91
N MET A 154 -5.99 -17.49 -7.18
CA MET A 154 -6.56 -16.88 -8.38
C MET A 154 -5.51 -16.03 -9.09
N ASN A 155 -5.33 -16.24 -10.40
CA ASN A 155 -4.50 -15.40 -11.26
C ASN A 155 -5.41 -14.59 -12.19
N ILE A 156 -5.19 -13.29 -12.26
CA ILE A 156 -6.02 -12.35 -13.00
C ILE A 156 -5.11 -11.43 -13.81
N ALA A 157 -5.16 -11.55 -15.13
CA ALA A 157 -4.34 -10.72 -16.02
C ALA A 157 -5.06 -9.45 -16.51
N GLY A 158 -6.40 -9.41 -16.46
CA GLY A 158 -7.21 -8.23 -16.76
C GLY A 158 -7.72 -7.50 -15.51
N ASN A 159 -8.84 -6.78 -15.65
CA ASN A 159 -9.42 -6.02 -14.54
C ASN A 159 -10.17 -6.91 -13.55
N TRP A 160 -10.15 -6.53 -12.28
CA TRP A 160 -11.00 -7.12 -11.24
C TRP A 160 -12.13 -6.17 -10.88
N THR A 161 -13.36 -6.65 -10.98
CA THR A 161 -14.56 -5.90 -10.60
C THR A 161 -15.43 -6.73 -9.66
N ASN A 162 -15.58 -6.27 -8.41
CA ASN A 162 -16.50 -6.87 -7.46
C ASN A 162 -17.67 -5.92 -7.13
N ASN A 163 -18.84 -6.23 -7.67
CA ASN A 163 -20.13 -5.60 -7.33
C ASN A 163 -21.00 -6.50 -6.44
N GLY A 164 -20.59 -7.75 -6.20
CA GLY A 164 -21.24 -8.71 -5.32
C GLY A 164 -20.45 -8.94 -4.05
N ILE A 165 -20.28 -10.21 -3.67
CA ILE A 165 -19.53 -10.63 -2.49
C ILE A 165 -18.36 -11.50 -2.94
N PHE A 166 -17.16 -11.19 -2.45
CA PHE A 166 -16.00 -12.06 -2.54
C PHE A 166 -15.70 -12.65 -1.16
N THR A 167 -15.50 -13.96 -1.07
CA THR A 167 -15.03 -14.63 0.16
C THR A 167 -13.70 -15.32 -0.11
N HIS A 168 -12.64 -14.84 0.53
CA HIS A 168 -11.26 -15.23 0.24
C HIS A 168 -10.92 -16.65 0.70
N GLY A 169 -11.42 -17.12 1.86
CA GLY A 169 -11.06 -18.45 2.39
C GLY A 169 -9.54 -18.63 2.61
N ASN A 170 -8.85 -17.55 2.95
CA ASN A 170 -7.39 -17.40 3.03
C ASN A 170 -6.63 -17.59 1.71
N ASN A 171 -7.25 -17.29 0.57
CA ASN A 171 -6.59 -17.42 -0.73
C ASN A 171 -5.61 -16.28 -1.05
N THR A 172 -4.77 -16.55 -2.06
CA THR A 172 -3.96 -15.55 -2.75
C THR A 172 -4.62 -15.13 -4.05
N VAL A 173 -4.74 -13.81 -4.29
CA VAL A 173 -5.11 -13.23 -5.58
C VAL A 173 -3.88 -12.57 -6.21
N THR A 174 -3.47 -13.05 -7.38
CA THR A 174 -2.33 -12.52 -8.14
C THR A 174 -2.82 -11.72 -9.34
N PHE A 175 -2.43 -10.45 -9.40
CA PHE A 175 -2.61 -9.57 -10.56
C PHE A 175 -1.37 -9.64 -11.44
N ASP A 176 -1.41 -10.42 -12.52
CA ASP A 176 -0.26 -10.79 -13.36
C ASP A 176 -0.38 -10.30 -14.82
N GLY A 177 -1.15 -9.24 -15.04
CA GLY A 177 -1.37 -8.68 -16.37
C GLY A 177 -0.13 -8.09 -17.01
N SER A 178 -0.14 -8.01 -18.35
CA SER A 178 0.84 -7.27 -19.14
C SER A 178 0.32 -5.91 -19.64
N ALA A 179 -0.96 -5.62 -19.40
CA ALA A 179 -1.59 -4.32 -19.64
C ALA A 179 -1.96 -3.67 -18.30
N ASN A 180 -2.42 -2.42 -18.33
CA ASN A 180 -2.89 -1.75 -17.12
C ASN A 180 -4.10 -2.49 -16.52
N GLN A 181 -4.05 -2.75 -15.22
CA GLN A 181 -5.13 -3.39 -14.46
C GLN A 181 -5.77 -2.40 -13.49
N THR A 182 -7.08 -2.51 -13.35
CA THR A 182 -7.86 -1.80 -12.35
C THR A 182 -8.49 -2.79 -11.38
N ILE A 183 -8.56 -2.41 -10.10
CA ILE A 183 -9.11 -3.25 -9.04
C ILE A 183 -10.23 -2.48 -8.35
N LYS A 184 -11.46 -2.88 -8.64
CA LYS A 184 -12.63 -2.52 -7.83
C LYS A 184 -12.90 -3.67 -6.86
N ALA A 185 -12.30 -3.61 -5.67
CA ALA A 185 -12.42 -4.62 -4.62
C ALA A 185 -13.85 -4.76 -4.06
N GLY A 186 -14.65 -3.69 -4.16
CA GLY A 186 -16.00 -3.64 -3.60
C GLY A 186 -15.95 -3.52 -2.08
N ALA A 187 -16.90 -4.15 -1.38
CA ALA A 187 -16.97 -4.16 0.08
C ALA A 187 -16.30 -5.39 0.73
N SER A 188 -15.66 -6.24 -0.06
CA SER A 188 -15.07 -7.50 0.41
C SER A 188 -13.55 -7.38 0.52
N PRO A 189 -12.93 -7.80 1.64
CA PRO A 189 -11.49 -7.80 1.77
C PRO A 189 -10.86 -8.92 0.92
N PHE A 190 -9.64 -8.67 0.46
CA PHE A 190 -8.73 -9.74 0.04
C PHE A 190 -8.00 -10.31 1.26
N TYR A 191 -7.45 -11.51 1.13
CA TYR A 191 -6.55 -12.06 2.14
C TYR A 191 -5.10 -11.76 1.81
N GLU A 192 -4.54 -12.44 0.81
CA GLU A 192 -3.24 -12.11 0.24
C GLU A 192 -3.42 -11.58 -1.18
N VAL A 193 -2.72 -10.48 -1.49
CA VAL A 193 -2.67 -9.89 -2.83
C VAL A 193 -1.23 -9.88 -3.32
N ILE A 194 -1.01 -10.38 -4.53
CA ILE A 194 0.27 -10.28 -5.22
C ILE A 194 0.09 -9.38 -6.44
N ILE A 195 0.82 -8.27 -6.50
CA ILE A 195 0.95 -7.47 -7.71
C ILE A 195 2.19 -7.95 -8.47
N ASN A 196 1.98 -8.51 -9.65
CA ASN A 196 3.03 -9.03 -10.53
C ASN A 196 2.79 -8.58 -11.98
N ASN A 197 2.28 -7.37 -12.15
CA ASN A 197 1.96 -6.81 -13.44
C ASN A 197 3.25 -6.41 -14.19
N SER A 198 3.44 -6.93 -15.39
CA SER A 198 4.62 -6.70 -16.21
C SER A 198 4.43 -5.63 -17.30
N GLY A 199 3.28 -4.95 -17.33
CA GLY A 199 3.00 -3.88 -18.27
C GLY A 199 3.94 -2.69 -18.08
N ASN A 200 4.29 -2.01 -19.17
CA ASN A 200 5.22 -0.88 -19.15
C ASN A 200 4.57 0.34 -18.45
N PRO A 201 5.07 0.78 -17.29
CA PRO A 201 4.49 1.92 -16.61
C PRO A 201 4.98 3.21 -17.28
N ILE A 202 4.28 3.71 -18.30
CA ILE A 202 4.45 5.11 -18.70
C ILE A 202 4.02 6.03 -17.54
N THR A 203 3.09 5.57 -16.69
CA THR A 203 2.74 6.27 -15.43
C THR A 203 2.36 5.32 -14.30
N TYR A 204 1.41 4.40 -14.49
CA TYR A 204 1.00 3.37 -13.51
C TYR A 204 0.43 2.18 -14.26
N ASN A 205 0.57 0.96 -13.73
CA ASN A 205 0.01 -0.24 -14.38
C ASN A 205 -0.96 -1.03 -13.50
N VAL A 206 -1.11 -0.67 -12.22
CA VAL A 206 -2.21 -1.16 -11.37
C VAL A 206 -2.80 0.00 -10.58
N SER A 207 -4.12 0.17 -10.60
CA SER A 207 -4.83 1.18 -9.79
C SER A 207 -6.08 0.63 -9.11
N ILE A 208 -6.46 1.21 -7.98
CA ILE A 208 -7.71 0.88 -7.29
C ILE A 208 -8.86 1.79 -7.73
N LEU A 209 -10.07 1.24 -7.80
CA LEU A 209 -11.32 1.95 -8.14
C LEU A 209 -12.38 1.83 -7.03
N SER A 210 -11.97 1.41 -5.85
CA SER A 210 -12.74 1.38 -4.61
C SER A 210 -11.77 1.34 -3.43
N ASN A 211 -12.28 1.51 -2.22
CA ASN A 211 -11.52 1.11 -1.04
C ASN A 211 -11.12 -0.36 -1.17
N MET A 212 -9.93 -0.69 -0.68
CA MET A 212 -9.35 -2.02 -0.71
C MET A 212 -8.80 -2.36 0.67
N ASP A 213 -9.32 -3.45 1.24
CA ASP A 213 -8.86 -4.01 2.50
C ASP A 213 -8.10 -5.32 2.23
N ILE A 214 -6.92 -5.47 2.82
CA ILE A 214 -6.10 -6.67 2.75
C ILE A 214 -5.90 -7.22 4.16
N ALA A 215 -6.50 -8.38 4.42
CA ALA A 215 -6.57 -8.99 5.75
C ALA A 215 -5.26 -9.65 6.17
N ASP A 216 -4.42 -10.07 5.21
CA ASP A 216 -3.06 -10.54 5.48
C ASP A 216 -2.08 -9.70 4.66
N THR A 217 -1.47 -10.23 3.61
CA THR A 217 -0.28 -9.65 2.97
C THR A 217 -0.57 -8.99 1.61
N LEU A 218 -0.09 -7.75 1.40
CA LEU A 218 0.20 -7.25 0.03
C LEU A 218 1.67 -7.52 -0.31
N LYS A 219 1.90 -8.10 -1.48
CA LYS A 219 3.22 -8.30 -2.06
C LYS A 219 3.30 -7.70 -3.46
N ILE A 220 4.18 -6.74 -3.68
CA ILE A 220 4.40 -6.17 -5.01
C ILE A 220 5.73 -6.74 -5.55
N LYS A 221 5.64 -7.66 -6.51
CA LYS A 221 6.79 -8.27 -7.20
C LYS A 221 7.20 -7.46 -8.43
N LYS A 222 6.20 -6.95 -9.17
CA LYS A 222 6.36 -6.14 -10.38
C LYS A 222 5.16 -5.20 -10.52
N GLY A 223 5.40 -4.02 -11.05
CA GLY A 223 4.39 -3.01 -11.31
C GLY A 223 4.47 -1.82 -10.36
N LEU A 224 3.74 -0.78 -10.73
CA LEU A 224 3.62 0.48 -10.01
C LEU A 224 2.15 0.66 -9.62
N PHE A 225 1.89 0.63 -8.31
CA PHE A 225 0.56 0.59 -7.72
C PHE A 225 0.08 2.00 -7.36
N LEU A 226 -1.04 2.42 -7.94
CA LEU A 226 -1.65 3.74 -7.72
C LEU A 226 -2.86 3.65 -6.78
N ILE A 227 -2.83 4.51 -5.76
CA ILE A 227 -3.97 4.80 -4.89
C ILE A 227 -4.45 6.21 -5.24
N ASN A 228 -5.68 6.34 -5.75
CA ASN A 228 -6.24 7.63 -6.17
C ASN A 228 -7.75 7.76 -5.94
N GLY A 229 -8.31 8.93 -6.29
CA GLY A 229 -9.76 9.10 -6.45
C GLY A 229 -10.56 9.09 -5.14
N GLY A 230 -9.94 9.40 -4.00
CA GLY A 230 -10.59 9.33 -2.70
C GLY A 230 -10.63 7.92 -2.08
N TYR A 231 -10.01 6.93 -2.73
CA TYR A 231 -10.01 5.55 -2.25
C TYR A 231 -8.88 5.28 -1.26
N SER A 232 -9.14 4.37 -0.32
CA SER A 232 -8.17 3.94 0.69
C SER A 232 -7.67 2.52 0.46
N LEU A 233 -6.38 2.30 0.70
CA LEU A 233 -5.79 0.99 0.91
C LEU A 233 -5.52 0.80 2.40
N ASN A 234 -6.15 -0.21 3.01
CA ASN A 234 -5.90 -0.62 4.38
C ASN A 234 -5.25 -2.01 4.37
N MET A 235 -4.17 -2.18 5.13
CA MET A 235 -3.32 -3.38 5.07
C MET A 235 -3.06 -3.88 6.47
N THR A 236 -3.21 -5.18 6.73
CA THR A 236 -2.95 -5.76 8.05
C THR A 236 -1.54 -6.30 8.19
N ASN A 237 -0.94 -6.86 7.14
CA ASN A 237 0.48 -7.20 7.00
C ASN A 237 0.92 -6.78 5.59
N SER A 238 2.14 -6.28 5.40
CA SER A 238 2.65 -6.14 4.03
C SER A 238 4.13 -6.40 3.99
N SER A 239 4.55 -7.09 2.94
CA SER A 239 5.96 -7.17 2.59
C SER A 239 6.05 -6.72 1.15
N ILE A 240 6.73 -5.59 0.92
CA ILE A 240 6.96 -5.07 -0.42
C ILE A 240 8.40 -5.44 -0.79
N PRO A 241 8.66 -6.64 -1.33
CA PRO A 241 9.99 -7.01 -1.77
C PRO A 241 10.45 -6.09 -2.91
N SER A 242 11.75 -5.81 -2.93
CA SER A 242 12.39 -4.94 -3.92
C SER A 242 12.24 -5.49 -5.34
N SER A 243 12.02 -4.58 -6.29
CA SER A 243 12.46 -4.74 -7.68
C SER A 243 13.15 -3.44 -8.10
N THR A 244 13.98 -3.49 -9.14
CA THR A 244 14.89 -2.42 -9.57
C THR A 244 14.21 -1.16 -10.15
N ASN A 245 12.88 -1.04 -10.06
CA ASN A 245 12.12 0.03 -10.71
C ASN A 245 11.59 1.06 -9.70
N VAL A 246 11.58 2.32 -10.16
CA VAL A 246 11.27 3.53 -9.39
C VAL A 246 9.78 3.58 -9.02
N TYR A 247 9.51 3.81 -7.73
CA TYR A 247 8.22 3.83 -7.01
C TYR A 247 7.41 2.53 -7.09
N ILE A 248 6.86 2.11 -5.95
CA ILE A 248 6.04 0.89 -5.87
C ILE A 248 4.60 1.21 -5.45
N ILE A 249 4.42 2.20 -4.60
CA ILE A 249 3.11 2.76 -4.24
C ILE A 249 3.16 4.26 -4.48
N ASP A 250 2.25 4.74 -5.32
CA ASP A 250 2.01 6.16 -5.55
C ASP A 250 0.63 6.54 -5.01
N ILE A 251 0.57 7.60 -4.23
CA ILE A 251 -0.65 8.08 -3.56
C ILE A 251 -0.93 9.48 -4.09
N TYR A 252 -2.03 9.64 -4.80
CA TYR A 252 -2.33 10.87 -5.53
C TYR A 252 -3.81 11.23 -5.49
N SER A 253 -4.14 12.52 -5.63
CA SER A 253 -5.50 13.01 -5.92
C SER A 253 -6.59 12.36 -5.04
N GLY A 254 -6.47 12.52 -3.73
CA GLY A 254 -7.39 11.99 -2.72
C GLY A 254 -7.14 10.54 -2.30
N GLY A 255 -6.20 9.83 -2.92
CA GLY A 255 -5.82 8.48 -2.49
C GLY A 255 -5.27 8.45 -1.06
N ILE A 256 -5.55 7.39 -0.31
CA ILE A 256 -5.16 7.25 1.10
C ILE A 256 -4.49 5.88 1.33
N LEU A 257 -3.29 5.87 1.89
CA LEU A 257 -2.68 4.66 2.44
C LEU A 257 -2.77 4.68 3.96
N LYS A 258 -3.31 3.61 4.57
CA LYS A 258 -3.42 3.50 6.03
C LYS A 258 -2.69 2.29 6.59
N LEU A 259 -1.91 2.53 7.64
CA LEU A 259 -1.28 1.52 8.50
C LEU A 259 -1.92 1.58 9.89
N ASP A 260 -3.12 0.99 10.00
CA ASP A 260 -4.02 1.12 11.16
C ASP A 260 -3.78 0.10 12.28
N ASN A 261 -3.17 -1.04 11.98
CA ASN A 261 -2.89 -2.10 12.94
C ASN A 261 -1.39 -2.13 13.25
N SER A 262 -1.00 -2.49 14.47
CA SER A 262 0.39 -2.79 14.84
C SER A 262 1.08 -3.83 13.96
N SER A 263 0.29 -4.73 13.35
CA SER A 263 0.78 -5.72 12.39
C SER A 263 0.99 -5.13 11.00
N SER A 264 0.38 -3.97 10.69
CA SER A 264 0.50 -3.30 9.39
C SER A 264 1.94 -2.87 9.19
N GLN A 265 2.68 -3.63 8.41
CA GLN A 265 4.09 -3.36 8.15
C GLN A 265 4.29 -3.08 6.68
N ILE A 266 5.19 -2.16 6.38
CA ILE A 266 5.83 -2.09 5.09
C ILE A 266 7.33 -2.06 5.36
N THR A 267 8.01 -3.13 4.96
CA THR A 267 9.44 -3.33 5.11
C THR A 267 10.09 -3.35 3.72
N ARG A 268 11.26 -2.72 3.58
CA ARG A 268 12.02 -2.67 2.32
C ARG A 268 13.48 -3.08 2.52
N GLN A 269 14.08 -3.74 1.53
CA GLN A 269 15.47 -4.26 1.59
C GLN A 269 16.49 -3.57 0.66
N ASP A 270 16.11 -2.95 -0.47
CA ASP A 270 17.06 -2.33 -1.45
C ASP A 270 16.61 -0.94 -1.94
N VAL A 271 17.44 -0.23 -2.71
CA VAL A 271 17.87 1.17 -2.50
C VAL A 271 17.05 2.32 -3.17
N ASP A 272 16.16 2.11 -4.15
CA ASP A 272 15.61 3.26 -4.95
C ASP A 272 14.08 3.28 -5.21
N ALA A 273 13.25 2.53 -4.46
CA ALA A 273 11.80 2.39 -4.71
C ALA A 273 10.88 2.84 -3.54
N ASP A 274 10.46 4.10 -3.50
CA ASP A 274 9.79 4.67 -2.32
C ASP A 274 8.25 4.69 -2.38
N ILE A 275 7.60 4.96 -1.24
CA ILE A 275 6.22 5.43 -1.21
C ILE A 275 6.26 6.91 -1.60
N ARG A 276 5.57 7.24 -2.69
CA ARG A 276 5.38 8.63 -3.11
C ARG A 276 4.03 9.12 -2.65
N VAL A 277 4.01 10.21 -1.88
CA VAL A 277 2.78 10.91 -1.49
C VAL A 277 2.73 12.22 -2.27
N GLN A 278 2.04 12.21 -3.41
CA GLN A 278 1.90 13.40 -4.24
C GLN A 278 0.83 14.36 -3.68
N GLN A 279 0.74 15.57 -4.25
CA GLN A 279 -0.28 16.54 -3.87
C GLN A 279 -1.69 15.92 -3.85
N GLY A 280 -2.42 16.15 -2.75
CA GLY A 280 -3.75 15.62 -2.51
C GLY A 280 -3.79 14.14 -2.11
N GLY A 281 -2.69 13.41 -2.14
CA GLY A 281 -2.58 12.07 -1.54
C GLY A 281 -2.40 12.14 -0.02
N GLU A 282 -2.69 11.05 0.68
CA GLU A 282 -2.57 10.97 2.14
C GLU A 282 -1.93 9.66 2.62
N LEU A 283 -0.95 9.78 3.51
CA LEU A 283 -0.33 8.66 4.22
C LEU A 283 -0.67 8.75 5.71
N ASN A 284 -1.31 7.72 6.24
CA ASN A 284 -1.68 7.61 7.65
C ASN A 284 -0.97 6.43 8.33
N ILE A 285 -0.16 6.73 9.35
CA ILE A 285 0.48 5.72 10.21
C ILE A 285 -0.16 5.82 11.59
N ASN A 286 -1.15 4.96 11.86
CA ASN A 286 -1.92 5.04 13.11
C ASN A 286 -1.42 4.05 14.16
N ALA A 287 -1.04 2.84 13.76
CA ALA A 287 -0.39 1.88 14.66
C ALA A 287 0.71 1.03 13.99
N GLY A 288 0.77 1.02 12.66
CA GLY A 288 1.69 0.18 11.91
C GLY A 288 3.12 0.71 11.84
N THR A 289 3.94 0.01 11.07
CA THR A 289 5.36 0.27 10.90
C THR A 289 5.73 0.46 9.43
N LEU A 290 6.43 1.53 9.11
CA LEU A 290 7.02 1.82 7.80
C LEU A 290 8.54 1.85 7.94
N THR A 291 9.27 0.91 7.34
CA THR A 291 10.72 0.72 7.57
C THR A 291 11.52 0.48 6.29
N GLY A 292 12.74 1.02 6.24
CA GLY A 292 13.75 0.65 5.24
C GLY A 292 13.75 1.49 3.96
N PHE A 293 13.19 2.71 4.01
CA PHE A 293 13.11 3.61 2.87
C PHE A 293 14.26 4.60 2.83
N ASP A 294 14.78 4.81 1.64
CA ASP A 294 15.87 5.75 1.41
C ASP A 294 15.29 7.16 1.36
N TYR A 295 14.35 7.45 0.45
CA TYR A 295 13.88 8.82 0.25
C TYR A 295 12.36 8.95 0.29
N HIS A 296 11.82 9.55 1.35
CA HIS A 296 10.42 9.96 1.36
C HIS A 296 10.29 11.43 0.95
N GLN A 297 9.79 11.67 -0.26
CA GLN A 297 9.24 12.97 -0.64
C GLN A 297 7.74 12.95 -0.45
N ILE A 298 7.28 13.74 0.50
CA ILE A 298 5.87 13.91 0.83
C ILE A 298 5.46 15.31 0.33
N GLU A 299 4.52 15.35 -0.61
CA GLU A 299 3.89 16.57 -1.15
C GLU A 299 2.42 16.68 -0.73
N GLY A 300 1.80 15.55 -0.33
CA GLY A 300 0.45 15.47 0.21
C GLY A 300 0.40 15.44 1.74
N ASN A 301 -0.66 14.85 2.29
CA ASN A 301 -0.88 14.77 3.73
C ASN A 301 -0.09 13.61 4.34
N PHE A 302 0.55 13.86 5.48
CA PHE A 302 1.15 12.83 6.31
C PHE A 302 0.68 12.96 7.74
N ASN A 303 -0.07 11.97 8.22
CA ASN A 303 -0.53 11.91 9.60
C ASN A 303 0.04 10.68 10.29
N MET A 304 0.44 10.87 11.54
CA MET A 304 0.95 9.81 12.38
C MET A 304 0.32 9.92 13.77
N THR A 305 -0.58 8.99 14.10
CA THR A 305 -1.27 8.95 15.41
C THR A 305 -0.74 7.85 16.33
N GLY A 306 0.30 7.14 15.88
CA GLY A 306 0.98 6.07 16.59
C GLY A 306 1.97 5.38 15.67
N GLY A 307 2.30 4.12 15.94
CA GLY A 307 3.17 3.32 15.07
C GLY A 307 4.61 3.82 14.99
N LYS A 308 5.30 3.40 13.92
CA LYS A 308 6.74 3.66 13.72
C LYS A 308 7.06 3.94 12.25
N LEU A 309 7.86 4.96 11.99
CA LEU A 309 8.48 5.25 10.70
C LEU A 309 10.00 5.21 10.87
N THR A 310 10.71 4.43 10.07
CA THR A 310 12.17 4.34 10.11
C THR A 310 12.75 4.40 8.70
N THR A 311 13.61 5.38 8.43
CA THR A 311 14.37 5.42 7.17
C THR A 311 15.48 4.37 7.14
N HIS A 312 15.93 3.99 5.95
CA HIS A 312 17.02 3.04 5.74
C HIS A 312 18.36 3.53 6.32
N ASN A 313 19.19 2.59 6.77
CA ASN A 313 20.46 2.85 7.48
C ASN A 313 21.72 2.86 6.56
N ALA A 314 21.56 3.01 5.25
CA ALA A 314 22.65 2.90 4.28
C ALA A 314 23.10 4.31 3.82
N GLY A 315 24.10 4.86 4.50
CA GLY A 315 24.72 6.14 4.16
C GLY A 315 23.78 7.33 4.26
N ASP A 316 23.95 8.31 3.36
CA ASP A 316 23.26 9.62 3.39
C ASP A 316 21.85 9.60 2.79
N LYS A 317 21.32 8.40 2.51
CA LYS A 317 20.09 8.26 1.74
C LYS A 317 18.84 8.41 2.59
N GLY A 318 18.83 7.96 3.85
CA GLY A 318 17.67 7.91 4.76
C GLY A 318 17.10 9.28 5.14
N ARG A 319 16.29 9.85 4.24
CA ARG A 319 15.80 11.22 4.29
C ARG A 319 14.27 11.26 4.24
N ILE A 320 13.67 12.09 5.08
CA ILE A 320 12.26 12.45 5.05
C ILE A 320 12.17 13.93 4.68
N LYS A 321 11.52 14.25 3.56
CA LYS A 321 11.32 15.60 3.06
C LYS A 321 9.83 15.88 2.84
N PHE A 322 9.30 16.86 3.57
CA PHE A 322 8.02 17.48 3.28
C PHE A 322 8.23 18.62 2.30
N THR A 323 7.48 18.64 1.21
CA THR A 323 7.65 19.55 0.08
C THR A 323 6.30 20.05 -0.44
N GLY A 324 6.29 21.08 -1.29
CA GLY A 324 5.06 21.59 -1.91
C GLY A 324 4.01 21.99 -0.88
N THR A 325 2.82 21.38 -0.97
CA THR A 325 1.66 21.64 -0.08
C THR A 325 1.55 20.60 1.04
N ALA A 326 2.63 19.93 1.42
CA ALA A 326 2.57 18.87 2.42
C ALA A 326 2.01 19.38 3.76
N SER A 327 1.11 18.61 4.35
CA SER A 327 0.41 18.98 5.58
C SER A 327 0.17 17.76 6.48
N GLY A 328 -0.42 17.98 7.66
CA GLY A 328 -0.75 16.92 8.62
C GLY A 328 0.05 17.03 9.91
N SER A 329 0.09 15.96 10.70
CA SER A 329 0.86 15.97 11.95
C SER A 329 1.27 14.60 12.46
N GLN A 330 2.36 14.57 13.22
CA GLN A 330 2.65 13.48 14.15
C GLN A 330 2.11 13.85 15.53
N THR A 331 1.07 13.16 15.99
CA THR A 331 0.48 13.31 17.34
C THR A 331 0.93 12.22 18.31
N ALA A 332 1.38 11.07 17.81
CA ALA A 332 2.06 10.03 18.61
C ALA A 332 2.99 9.18 17.73
N GLY A 333 3.53 8.08 18.29
CA GLY A 333 4.43 7.17 17.59
C GLY A 333 5.87 7.67 17.47
N ILE A 334 6.69 6.95 16.70
CA ILE A 334 8.14 7.19 16.60
C ILE A 334 8.57 7.37 15.15
N ILE A 335 9.21 8.50 14.84
CA ILE A 335 9.92 8.71 13.57
C ILE A 335 11.42 8.60 13.83
N GLU A 336 12.08 7.66 13.15
CA GLU A 336 13.51 7.45 13.14
C GLU A 336 14.08 7.77 11.76
N PHE A 337 15.03 8.69 11.68
CA PHE A 337 15.67 9.05 10.42
C PHE A 337 17.20 9.04 10.54
N ASN A 338 17.87 8.62 9.46
CA ASN A 338 19.32 8.49 9.43
C ASN A 338 20.00 9.81 9.05
N SER A 339 19.60 10.40 7.92
CA SER A 339 20.39 11.45 7.26
C SER A 339 19.70 12.82 7.27
N LEU A 340 18.38 12.90 7.04
CA LEU A 340 17.68 14.19 7.00
C LEU A 340 16.22 14.06 7.41
N LEU A 341 15.77 14.99 8.26
CA LEU A 341 14.36 15.34 8.40
C LEU A 341 14.21 16.80 7.98
N GLN A 342 13.44 17.07 6.94
CA GLN A 342 13.26 18.39 6.36
C GLN A 342 11.80 18.69 6.11
N ALA A 343 11.31 19.82 6.63
CA ALA A 343 10.17 20.51 6.06
C ALA A 343 10.69 21.56 5.05
N MET A 344 9.94 21.86 3.97
CA MET A 344 10.24 22.97 3.06
C MET A 344 9.22 24.11 3.21
N SER A 345 9.54 25.29 2.65
CA SER A 345 8.63 26.44 2.68
C SER A 345 7.26 26.08 2.09
N ASN A 346 6.20 26.64 2.69
CA ASN A 346 4.79 26.37 2.38
C ASN A 346 4.23 25.02 2.84
N THR A 347 5.02 24.19 3.53
CA THR A 347 4.47 23.01 4.22
C THR A 347 3.81 23.41 5.55
N SER A 348 2.81 22.66 5.98
CA SER A 348 2.08 22.85 7.24
C SER A 348 2.04 21.54 8.04
N TRP A 349 3.17 20.86 8.09
CA TRP A 349 3.34 19.61 8.84
C TRP A 349 4.03 19.86 10.19
N TYR A 350 3.50 19.24 11.25
CA TYR A 350 3.97 19.46 12.62
C TYR A 350 4.14 18.16 13.40
N ALA A 351 5.20 18.03 14.20
CA ALA A 351 5.33 16.93 15.16
C ALA A 351 4.81 17.36 16.53
N SER A 352 3.49 17.44 16.66
CA SER A 352 2.79 17.91 17.86
C SER A 352 2.76 16.94 19.03
N GLY A 353 3.15 15.69 18.81
CA GLY A 353 3.37 14.67 19.82
C GLY A 353 4.42 13.66 19.37
N GLY A 354 4.40 12.48 19.99
CA GLY A 354 5.32 11.39 19.63
C GLY A 354 6.80 11.70 19.90
N LEU A 355 7.66 10.93 19.24
CA LEU A 355 9.12 11.02 19.30
C LEU A 355 9.70 11.12 17.89
N ILE A 356 10.65 12.04 17.73
CA ILE A 356 11.58 12.07 16.60
C ILE A 356 12.96 11.67 17.11
N ARG A 357 13.61 10.72 16.45
CA ARG A 357 14.93 10.20 16.82
C ARG A 357 15.86 10.15 15.62
N THR A 358 17.09 10.66 15.75
CA THR A 358 18.13 10.39 14.76
C THR A 358 18.68 8.98 14.94
N ILE A 359 19.04 8.29 13.87
CA ILE A 359 19.68 6.96 13.91
C ILE A 359 20.88 6.90 12.96
N GLY A 360 21.60 5.78 12.98
CA GLY A 360 22.55 5.42 11.93
C GLY A 360 23.92 6.10 11.96
N SER A 361 24.71 5.76 10.93
CA SER A 361 26.16 6.02 10.83
C SER A 361 26.52 7.20 9.92
N SER A 362 25.56 8.01 9.48
CA SER A 362 25.79 9.21 8.67
C SER A 362 25.50 10.49 9.47
N ASP A 363 26.11 11.60 9.07
CA ASP A 363 25.78 12.91 9.62
C ASP A 363 24.30 13.20 9.36
N GLY A 364 23.49 13.15 10.42
CA GLY A 364 22.07 13.43 10.36
C GLY A 364 21.82 14.93 10.48
N SER A 365 20.85 15.43 9.72
CA SER A 365 20.44 16.83 9.78
C SER A 365 18.95 16.99 10.09
N ILE A 366 18.66 17.85 11.05
CA ILE A 366 17.30 18.32 11.33
C ILE A 366 17.19 19.68 10.68
N ASN A 367 16.21 19.82 9.79
CA ASN A 367 16.12 20.93 8.89
C ASN A 367 14.75 21.57 8.96
N VAL A 368 14.73 22.73 9.61
CA VAL A 368 13.54 23.51 9.87
C VAL A 368 13.38 24.52 8.73
N SER A 369 12.27 24.43 7.99
CA SER A 369 11.90 25.49 7.04
C SER A 369 10.86 26.43 7.65
N GLU A 370 10.80 27.62 7.08
CA GLU A 370 10.06 28.79 7.52
C GLU A 370 8.61 28.55 7.98
N HIS A 371 8.36 29.00 9.21
CA HIS A 371 7.12 29.04 9.98
C HIS A 371 6.51 27.70 10.40
N ASN A 372 6.32 27.57 11.72
CA ASN A 372 5.54 26.56 12.42
C ASN A 372 6.07 25.12 12.47
N PHE A 373 7.26 24.77 11.94
CA PHE A 373 7.81 23.43 12.20
C PHE A 373 8.34 23.34 13.64
N TYR A 374 7.73 22.48 14.46
CA TYR A 374 8.18 22.15 15.80
C TYR A 374 8.17 20.65 16.02
N ILE A 375 9.01 20.21 16.94
CA ILE A 375 9.14 18.82 17.37
C ILE A 375 8.65 18.71 18.80
N ASN A 376 7.85 17.69 19.11
CA ASN A 376 7.49 17.45 20.50
C ASN A 376 8.70 16.87 21.26
N ASN A 377 9.04 15.60 21.06
CA ASN A 377 10.23 15.02 21.71
C ASN A 377 11.33 14.73 20.69
N LEU A 378 12.57 15.08 21.03
CA LEU A 378 13.73 14.86 20.18
C LEU A 378 14.81 14.04 20.91
N GLU A 379 15.21 12.92 20.29
CA GLU A 379 16.36 12.13 20.72
C GLU A 379 17.48 12.16 19.67
N ILE A 380 18.68 12.54 20.10
CA ILE A 380 19.90 12.51 19.30
C ILE A 380 20.64 11.22 19.62
N TYR A 381 20.51 10.24 18.72
CA TYR A 381 21.04 8.88 18.82
C TYR A 381 21.76 8.48 17.50
N GLY A 382 22.51 7.38 17.52
CA GLY A 382 23.27 6.85 16.37
C GLY A 382 24.75 6.69 16.70
N ASP A 383 25.59 6.60 15.66
CA ASP A 383 27.04 6.38 15.79
C ASP A 383 27.90 7.57 15.29
N THR A 384 27.25 8.61 14.78
CA THR A 384 27.89 9.80 14.20
C THR A 384 27.22 11.10 14.61
N ASN A 385 27.96 12.20 14.49
CA ASN A 385 27.52 13.53 14.88
C ASN A 385 26.27 13.96 14.11
N LYS A 386 25.43 14.76 14.77
CA LYS A 386 24.18 15.28 14.23
C LYS A 386 24.23 16.80 14.23
N ASN A 387 23.79 17.40 13.13
CA ASN A 387 23.86 18.85 12.92
C ASN A 387 22.45 19.41 12.73
N VAL A 388 22.14 20.53 13.36
CA VAL A 388 20.98 21.34 12.95
C VAL A 388 21.38 22.10 11.68
N ARG A 389 20.56 22.02 10.63
CA ARG A 389 20.84 22.72 9.37
C ARG A 389 19.64 23.57 8.99
N GLN A 390 19.91 24.69 8.33
CA GLN A 390 18.90 25.46 7.62
C GLN A 390 19.08 25.21 6.12
N THR A 391 17.99 25.12 5.38
CA THR A 391 18.03 24.98 3.91
C THR A 391 17.09 25.91 3.18
N SER A 392 16.52 26.91 3.85
CA SER A 392 15.76 27.90 3.09
C SER A 392 16.70 28.61 2.12
N ASN A 393 16.24 28.79 0.89
CA ASN A 393 16.87 29.67 -0.11
C ASN A 393 16.69 31.16 0.26
N VAL A 394 16.26 31.46 1.49
CA VAL A 394 15.94 32.82 1.93
C VAL A 394 17.11 33.31 2.77
N SER A 395 17.90 34.17 2.14
CA SER A 395 19.11 34.77 2.72
C SER A 395 18.81 35.88 3.74
N THR A 396 17.55 36.21 4.01
CA THR A 396 17.16 37.36 4.88
C THR A 396 15.81 37.16 5.56
N GLY A 397 15.77 37.25 6.89
CA GLY A 397 14.56 37.19 7.73
C GLY A 397 14.76 36.38 9.01
N SER A 398 13.88 36.52 10.02
CA SER A 398 13.85 35.67 11.23
C SER A 398 13.47 34.24 10.83
N ILE A 399 14.48 33.46 10.44
CA ILE A 399 14.30 32.04 10.13
C ILE A 399 13.99 31.32 11.45
N PRO A 400 12.99 30.42 11.50
CA PRO A 400 12.67 29.70 12.72
C PRO A 400 13.87 28.86 13.19
N ASP A 401 14.08 28.92 14.49
CA ASP A 401 15.03 28.10 15.24
C ASP A 401 14.52 26.69 15.43
N LEU A 402 15.35 25.79 15.98
CA LEU A 402 14.86 24.47 16.38
C LEU A 402 13.90 24.63 17.58
N ASP A 403 12.60 24.50 17.35
CA ASP A 403 11.55 24.53 18.39
C ASP A 403 11.20 23.11 18.87
N ILE A 404 11.47 22.84 20.15
CA ILE A 404 11.22 21.58 20.82
C ILE A 404 10.19 21.80 21.94
N ARG A 405 8.97 21.30 21.77
CA ARG A 405 7.87 21.51 22.73
C ARG A 405 7.83 20.53 23.90
N GLY A 406 8.55 19.42 23.77
CA GLY A 406 8.79 18.41 24.79
C GLY A 406 10.27 18.36 25.14
N TYR A 407 10.82 17.17 25.32
CA TYR A 407 12.20 17.00 25.78
C TYR A 407 13.22 16.92 24.62
N LEU A 408 14.46 17.26 24.93
CA LEU A 408 15.65 16.95 24.14
C LEU A 408 16.57 16.03 24.93
N LYS A 409 17.00 14.92 24.32
CA LYS A 409 18.02 14.05 24.88
C LYS A 409 19.15 13.79 23.89
N ILE A 410 20.38 14.03 24.31
CA ILE A 410 21.60 13.71 23.57
C ILE A 410 22.22 12.47 24.20
N TYR A 411 22.28 11.36 23.47
CA TYR A 411 22.87 10.12 23.96
C TYR A 411 24.40 10.15 23.96
N SER A 412 24.99 9.27 24.77
CA SER A 412 26.44 9.11 24.89
C SER A 412 27.13 8.90 23.55
N SER A 413 28.37 9.40 23.44
CA SER A 413 29.24 9.27 22.26
C SER A 413 28.76 10.01 21.00
N ILE A 414 27.70 10.81 21.09
CA ILE A 414 27.16 11.59 19.96
C ILE A 414 27.21 13.07 20.23
N THR A 415 27.49 13.85 19.18
CA THR A 415 27.43 15.31 19.22
C THR A 415 26.14 15.82 18.59
N LEU A 416 25.42 16.69 19.29
CA LEU A 416 24.48 17.63 18.67
C LEU A 416 25.20 18.96 18.45
N ASN A 417 25.42 19.32 17.19
CA ASN A 417 25.91 20.65 16.81
C ASN A 417 24.74 21.49 16.32
N SER A 418 24.40 22.57 17.03
CA SER A 418 23.33 23.49 16.60
C SER A 418 23.72 24.31 15.38
N ASN A 419 25.00 24.32 15.00
CA ASN A 419 25.51 24.98 13.80
C ASN A 419 25.02 26.44 13.70
N ASN A 420 25.15 27.17 14.81
CA ASN A 420 24.76 28.57 14.93
C ASN A 420 23.25 28.85 14.84
N LYS A 421 22.41 27.83 15.03
CA LYS A 421 20.96 27.98 15.12
C LYS A 421 20.52 27.98 16.56
N ASP A 422 19.55 28.84 16.88
CA ASP A 422 19.05 28.88 18.24
C ASP A 422 18.19 27.62 18.47
N ILE A 423 18.00 27.29 19.74
CA ILE A 423 17.16 26.17 20.16
C ILE A 423 16.18 26.72 21.19
N THR A 424 14.89 26.60 20.89
CA THR A 424 13.84 26.85 21.88
C THR A 424 13.36 25.51 22.41
N ILE A 425 13.27 25.38 23.73
CA ILE A 425 12.84 24.14 24.38
C ILE A 425 11.85 24.43 25.51
N ALA A 426 10.72 23.71 25.49
CA ALA A 426 9.68 23.80 26.51
C ALA A 426 9.71 22.64 27.53
N GLY A 427 10.42 21.54 27.24
CA GLY A 427 10.64 20.43 28.17
C GLY A 427 12.07 20.32 28.69
N ASN A 428 12.44 19.14 29.18
CA ASN A 428 13.75 18.90 29.81
C ASN A 428 14.87 18.74 28.77
N TRP A 429 16.08 19.12 29.16
CA TRP A 429 17.31 18.90 28.41
C TRP A 429 18.17 17.86 29.12
N THR A 430 18.47 16.74 28.47
CA THR A 430 19.41 15.73 29.00
C THR A 430 20.60 15.56 28.07
N ASN A 431 21.80 15.78 28.58
CA ASN A 431 23.04 15.66 27.82
C ASN A 431 23.96 14.56 28.38
N ASP A 432 23.88 13.37 27.79
CA ASP A 432 24.82 12.27 28.03
C ASP A 432 25.95 12.23 26.98
N GLY A 433 25.84 13.04 25.91
CA GLY A 433 26.78 13.15 24.82
C GLY A 433 27.51 14.50 24.80
N THR A 434 27.69 15.07 23.62
CA THR A 434 28.31 16.39 23.43
C THR A 434 27.30 17.36 22.83
N TYR A 435 27.23 18.57 23.37
CA TYR A 435 26.54 19.69 22.75
C TYR A 435 27.54 20.74 22.26
N SER A 436 27.39 21.18 21.01
CA SER A 436 28.18 22.25 20.41
C SER A 436 27.27 23.30 19.78
N TYR A 437 27.56 24.57 19.99
CA TYR A 437 26.73 25.69 19.53
C TYR A 437 27.12 26.25 18.13
N GLY A 438 28.18 25.72 17.50
CA GLY A 438 28.76 26.25 16.25
C GLY A 438 29.83 27.31 16.45
N SER A 439 30.45 27.80 15.38
CA SER A 439 31.66 28.64 15.46
C SER A 439 31.39 30.09 15.88
N THR A 440 30.20 30.61 15.59
CA THR A 440 29.79 32.00 15.88
C THR A 440 28.83 32.13 17.07
N GLY A 441 28.51 31.04 17.77
CA GLY A 441 27.53 31.02 18.86
C GLY A 441 26.08 30.81 18.42
N ASN A 442 25.22 30.60 19.39
CA ASN A 442 23.76 30.53 19.28
C ASN A 442 23.09 30.94 20.61
N THR A 443 21.77 30.96 20.65
CA THR A 443 20.96 31.10 21.86
C THR A 443 20.20 29.82 22.15
N VAL A 444 20.18 29.38 23.40
CA VAL A 444 19.24 28.36 23.87
C VAL A 444 18.21 29.02 24.77
N ILE A 445 16.93 28.83 24.48
CA ILE A 445 15.80 29.47 25.15
C ILE A 445 14.99 28.39 25.86
N PHE A 446 14.89 28.47 27.19
CA PHE A 446 13.98 27.64 27.99
C PHE A 446 12.69 28.40 28.24
N ASN A 447 11.58 27.95 27.62
CA ASN A 447 10.28 28.66 27.62
C ASN A 447 9.10 27.81 28.14
N GLY A 448 9.39 26.71 28.82
CA GLY A 448 8.37 25.77 29.29
C GLY A 448 7.48 26.34 30.39
N ASN A 449 6.20 25.96 30.36
CA ASN A 449 5.21 26.31 31.39
C ASN A 449 5.34 25.47 32.69
N LEU A 450 6.18 24.43 32.68
CA LEU A 450 6.52 23.61 33.85
C LEU A 450 7.98 23.86 34.26
N ASP A 451 8.37 23.39 35.44
CA ASP A 451 9.80 23.32 35.79
C ASP A 451 10.54 22.51 34.72
N GLN A 452 11.65 23.07 34.24
CA GLN A 452 12.52 22.40 33.26
C GLN A 452 13.81 22.01 33.97
N THR A 453 14.38 20.87 33.58
CA THR A 453 15.65 20.41 34.13
C THR A 453 16.70 20.33 33.03
N ILE A 454 17.91 20.80 33.32
CA ILE A 454 19.13 20.47 32.58
C ILE A 454 19.82 19.35 33.36
N SER A 455 19.90 18.16 32.75
CA SER A 455 20.49 16.97 33.35
C SER A 455 21.43 16.25 32.38
N GLY A 456 21.93 15.09 32.81
CA GLY A 456 22.77 14.19 32.03
C GLY A 456 24.14 13.98 32.65
N ASN A 457 24.88 13.02 32.12
CA ASN A 457 26.20 12.65 32.66
C ASN A 457 27.32 13.64 32.28
N ASN A 458 27.10 14.47 31.27
CA ASN A 458 28.11 15.41 30.76
C ASN A 458 27.73 16.86 31.04
N SER A 459 28.74 17.69 31.34
CA SER A 459 28.57 19.14 31.45
C SER A 459 28.09 19.73 30.12
N THR A 460 27.22 20.74 30.19
CA THR A 460 26.69 21.42 29.01
C THR A 460 27.18 22.86 28.97
N THR A 461 27.76 23.28 27.83
CA THR A 461 28.17 24.66 27.61
C THR A 461 27.27 25.33 26.58
N PHE A 462 26.54 26.35 27.00
CA PHE A 462 25.71 27.20 26.15
C PHE A 462 26.49 28.45 25.76
N TYR A 463 26.28 28.96 24.53
CA TYR A 463 26.86 30.25 24.14
C TYR A 463 26.07 31.40 24.78
N ASN A 464 24.82 31.59 24.36
CA ASN A 464 23.83 32.37 25.10
C ASN A 464 22.77 31.43 25.70
N LEU A 465 22.29 31.74 26.89
CA LEU A 465 21.19 31.04 27.56
C LEU A 465 20.12 32.06 27.96
N ASN A 466 18.91 31.91 27.44
CA ASN A 466 17.75 32.69 27.84
C ASN A 466 16.78 31.82 28.63
N ILE A 467 16.35 32.31 29.78
CA ILE A 467 15.31 31.73 30.62
C ILE A 467 14.10 32.64 30.48
N ASP A 468 13.11 32.17 29.73
CA ASP A 468 11.86 32.90 29.49
C ASP A 468 10.67 32.03 29.93
N LYS A 469 10.65 31.77 31.24
CA LYS A 469 9.68 30.87 31.87
C LYS A 469 8.61 31.71 32.55
N THR A 470 7.34 31.44 32.26
CA THR A 470 6.22 32.30 32.65
C THR A 470 6.05 32.41 34.18
N ILE A 471 6.36 31.37 34.97
CA ILE A 471 6.29 31.34 36.46
C ILE A 471 7.12 30.19 37.12
N THR A 472 7.90 29.44 36.36
CA THR A 472 8.58 28.21 36.81
C THR A 472 10.10 28.35 36.80
N LYS A 473 10.82 27.35 37.34
CA LYS A 473 12.29 27.39 37.45
C LYS A 473 13.00 26.43 36.49
N LEU A 474 14.25 26.78 36.17
CA LEU A 474 15.19 25.95 35.44
C LEU A 474 16.14 25.26 36.42
N ILE A 475 15.89 23.99 36.69
CA ILE A 475 16.68 23.19 37.61
C ILE A 475 17.97 22.73 36.93
N LEU A 476 19.11 22.94 37.59
CA LEU A 476 20.40 22.40 37.16
C LEU A 476 20.68 21.10 37.93
N ASP A 477 20.48 19.96 37.26
CA ASP A 477 20.72 18.61 37.80
C ASP A 477 21.85 17.92 37.00
N VAL A 478 22.98 18.62 36.90
CA VAL A 478 24.16 18.20 36.15
C VAL A 478 25.39 18.74 36.86
N ASN A 479 26.55 18.09 36.67
CA ASN A 479 27.80 18.49 37.30
C ASN A 479 28.12 19.98 37.07
N ASN A 480 28.06 20.44 35.81
CA ASN A 480 28.26 21.85 35.47
C ASN A 480 27.40 22.27 34.27
N THR A 481 26.80 23.46 34.38
CA THR A 481 26.23 24.22 33.27
C THR A 481 27.04 25.49 33.10
N THR A 482 27.60 25.71 31.91
CA THR A 482 28.42 26.89 31.60
C THR A 482 27.71 27.75 30.56
N VAL A 483 27.68 29.07 30.77
CA VAL A 483 27.22 30.04 29.77
C VAL A 483 28.43 30.89 29.36
N LYS A 484 28.79 30.86 28.08
CA LYS A 484 30.03 31.48 27.58
C LYS A 484 29.90 32.98 27.37
N ASN A 485 28.74 33.44 26.94
CA ASN A 485 28.49 34.83 26.61
C ASN A 485 27.40 35.40 27.53
N ASN A 486 26.12 35.40 27.12
CA ASN A 486 25.05 36.03 27.88
C ASN A 486 24.13 35.01 28.55
N LEU A 487 23.89 35.17 29.85
CA LEU A 487 22.76 34.57 30.56
C LEU A 487 21.69 35.66 30.74
N THR A 488 20.52 35.44 30.14
CA THR A 488 19.37 36.34 30.24
C THR A 488 18.25 35.65 31.02
N LEU A 489 17.73 36.31 32.04
CA LEU A 489 16.50 35.89 32.73
C LEU A 489 15.41 36.88 32.32
N THR A 490 14.63 36.50 31.31
CA THR A 490 13.48 37.27 30.84
C THR A 490 12.33 37.11 31.84
N ASN A 491 12.01 35.86 32.18
CA ASN A 491 11.05 35.47 33.20
C ASN A 491 11.48 34.14 33.84
N GLY A 492 11.16 33.93 35.12
CA GLY A 492 11.49 32.70 35.86
C GLY A 492 12.77 32.78 36.70
N ALA A 493 13.21 31.62 37.22
CA ALA A 493 14.38 31.48 38.09
C ALA A 493 15.22 30.25 37.71
N ILE A 494 16.42 30.12 38.28
CA ILE A 494 17.26 28.92 38.23
C ILE A 494 17.15 28.21 39.58
#